data_AF-A0A9W9REB9-F1
#
_entry.id   AF-A0A9W9REB9-F1
#
_cell.length_a   1.000
_cell.length_b   1.000
_cell.length_c   1.000
_cell.angle_alpha   90.00
_cell.angle_beta   90.00
_cell.angle_gamma   90.00
#
_symmetry.space_group_name_H-M   'P 1'
#
loop_
_entity.id
_entity.type
_entity.pdbx_description
1 polymer ?
#
loop_
_entity_poly.entity_id
_entity_poly.type
_entity_poly.pdbx_seq_one_letter_code
_entity_poly.pdbx_strand_id
1 'polypeptide(L)'
;MRKIYDQAIWDLRGVVWEVEMYQKDLEAFQPQFILLHDLSRHISHSKEILDVALDTVDSITHQYSLLDEHHPAPETRLRWQSRDIEQQLYFAMKSLRSTKLRCISLSERLQNEINLAFNIVAQRDNEVSIQMAKHSLTDNTMMKTVAIVSLVYLPGTFVSGIFGMNFFDFDGLSDKAGMSVSRHFWVYWIITIGLTLATIMIWLLWFNGKDIKRVLGKRKRRGQTNEG
;
A
#
# COMPACT_ATOMS: atom_id res chain seq x y z
N MET A 1 -36.91 10.58 26.83
CA MET A 1 -35.86 9.55 26.67
C MET A 1 -35.87 8.94 25.27
N ARG A 2 -36.87 8.15 24.85
CA ARG A 2 -36.87 7.45 23.54
C ARG A 2 -36.66 8.35 22.31
N LYS A 3 -37.33 9.50 22.25
CA LYS A 3 -37.19 10.48 21.15
C LYS A 3 -35.78 11.09 21.01
N ILE A 4 -35.03 11.19 22.12
CA ILE A 4 -33.67 11.75 22.12
C ILE A 4 -32.66 10.72 21.59
N TYR A 5 -32.86 9.45 21.93
CA TYR A 5 -32.06 8.35 21.38
C TYR A 5 -32.29 8.16 19.88
N ASP A 6 -33.54 8.22 19.43
CA ASP A 6 -33.83 8.12 17.99
C ASP A 6 -33.18 9.28 17.22
N GLN A 7 -33.25 10.51 17.72
CA GLN A 7 -32.61 11.67 17.09
C GLN A 7 -31.07 11.50 16.99
N ALA A 8 -30.42 11.06 18.05
CA ALA A 8 -28.98 10.83 18.06
C ALA A 8 -28.55 9.75 17.05
N ILE A 9 -29.37 8.70 16.87
CA ILE A 9 -29.10 7.64 15.88
C ILE A 9 -29.25 8.17 14.45
N TRP A 10 -30.24 9.03 14.18
CA TRP A 10 -30.42 9.66 12.88
C TRP A 10 -29.29 10.64 12.53
N ASP A 11 -28.83 11.43 13.51
CA ASP A 11 -27.69 12.34 13.32
C ASP A 11 -26.41 11.54 13.04
N LEU A 12 -26.18 10.44 13.76
CA LEU A 12 -25.01 9.57 13.55
C LEU A 12 -25.04 8.89 12.18
N ARG A 13 -26.23 8.50 11.69
CA ARG A 13 -26.40 7.99 10.32
C ARG A 13 -26.07 9.05 9.28
N GLY A 14 -26.46 10.31 9.51
CA GLY A 14 -26.11 11.43 8.62
C GLY A 14 -24.60 11.58 8.47
N VAL A 15 -23.88 11.54 9.59
CA VAL A 15 -22.41 11.61 9.61
C VAL A 15 -21.78 10.42 8.89
N VAL A 16 -22.28 9.19 9.12
CA VAL A 16 -21.77 8.00 8.42
C VAL A 16 -21.99 8.12 6.91
N TRP A 17 -23.16 8.58 6.49
CA TRP A 17 -23.48 8.76 5.07
C TRP A 17 -22.61 9.84 4.43
N GLU A 18 -22.32 10.94 5.14
CA GLU A 18 -21.37 11.96 4.70
C GLU A 18 -19.97 11.38 4.50
N VAL A 19 -19.50 10.56 5.43
CA VAL A 19 -18.20 9.88 5.35
C VAL A 19 -18.17 8.88 4.19
N GLU A 20 -19.25 8.11 3.98
CA GLU A 20 -19.37 7.16 2.86
C GLU A 20 -19.40 7.88 1.50
N MET A 21 -20.07 9.02 1.39
CA MET A 21 -20.01 9.86 0.18
C MET A 21 -18.62 10.43 -0.04
N TYR A 22 -17.98 10.94 1.02
CA TYR A 22 -16.61 11.46 0.93
C TYR A 22 -15.62 10.37 0.49
N GLN A 23 -15.78 9.13 0.97
CA GLN A 23 -14.99 7.99 0.53
C GLN A 23 -15.17 7.69 -0.96
N LYS A 24 -16.40 7.74 -1.49
CA LYS A 24 -16.66 7.55 -2.92
C LYS A 24 -16.02 8.66 -3.77
N ASP A 25 -16.07 9.90 -3.31
CA ASP A 25 -15.39 11.01 -3.98
C ASP A 25 -13.86 10.85 -3.93
N LEU A 26 -13.33 10.32 -2.82
CA LEU A 26 -11.92 9.96 -2.68
C LEU A 26 -11.48 8.84 -3.64
N GLU A 27 -12.32 7.85 -3.93
CA GLU A 27 -12.01 6.80 -4.90
C GLU A 27 -11.83 7.35 -6.33
N ALA A 28 -12.56 8.42 -6.66
CA ALA A 28 -12.44 9.14 -7.93
C ALA A 28 -11.30 10.18 -7.93
N PHE A 29 -10.80 10.56 -6.76
CA PHE A 29 -9.75 11.57 -6.61
C PHE A 29 -8.41 11.06 -7.15
N GLN A 30 -7.85 11.80 -8.11
CA GLN A 30 -6.52 11.59 -8.67
C GLN A 30 -5.66 12.81 -8.35
N PRO A 31 -4.84 12.77 -7.28
CA PRO A 31 -4.01 13.91 -6.91
C PRO A 31 -2.98 14.20 -7.99
N GLN A 32 -2.94 15.46 -8.46
CA GLN A 32 -1.92 15.94 -9.37
C GLN A 32 -0.66 16.32 -8.57
N PHE A 33 0.13 15.30 -8.17
CA PHE A 33 1.33 15.52 -7.35
C PHE A 33 2.34 16.48 -7.97
N ILE A 34 2.44 16.52 -9.31
CA ILE A 34 3.32 17.45 -10.03
C ILE A 34 2.88 18.89 -9.79
N LEU A 35 1.59 19.19 -10.00
CA LEU A 35 1.03 20.53 -9.77
C LEU A 35 1.18 20.94 -8.31
N LEU A 36 0.93 20.02 -7.39
CA LEU A 36 1.01 20.25 -5.95
C LEU A 36 2.45 20.55 -5.51
N HIS A 37 3.42 19.81 -6.06
CA HIS A 37 4.83 20.05 -5.86
C HIS A 37 5.29 21.38 -6.47
N ASP A 38 4.86 21.70 -7.70
CA ASP A 38 5.19 22.97 -8.35
C ASP A 38 4.62 24.16 -7.58
N LEU A 39 3.40 24.04 -7.06
CA LEU A 39 2.82 25.06 -6.18
C LEU A 39 3.64 25.24 -4.89
N SER A 40 4.11 24.15 -4.27
CA SER A 40 5.00 24.19 -3.10
C SER A 40 6.32 24.91 -3.41
N ARG A 41 6.90 24.61 -4.58
CA ARG A 41 8.11 25.29 -5.08
C ARG A 41 7.87 26.79 -5.28
N HIS A 42 6.76 27.18 -5.91
CA HIS A 42 6.41 28.59 -6.12
C HIS A 42 6.19 29.35 -4.80
N ILE A 43 5.52 28.74 -3.82
CA ILE A 43 5.32 29.35 -2.49
C ILE A 43 6.66 29.49 -1.76
N SER A 44 7.53 28.48 -1.83
CA SER A 44 8.86 28.52 -1.22
C SER A 44 9.71 29.63 -1.82
N HIS A 45 9.71 29.77 -3.15
CA HIS A 45 10.42 30.85 -3.83
C HIS A 45 9.81 32.23 -3.52
N SER A 46 8.48 32.34 -3.44
CA SER A 46 7.81 33.59 -3.06
C SER A 46 8.19 34.02 -1.65
N LYS A 47 8.32 33.08 -0.70
CA LYS A 47 8.80 33.36 0.65
C LYS A 47 10.24 33.89 0.63
N GLU A 48 11.13 33.26 -0.13
CA GLU A 48 12.52 33.70 -0.29
C GLU A 48 12.61 35.11 -0.89
N ILE A 49 11.84 35.40 -1.94
CA ILE A 49 11.77 36.75 -2.53
C ILE A 49 11.28 37.77 -1.49
N LEU A 50 10.25 37.43 -0.72
CA LEU A 50 9.73 38.32 0.32
C LEU A 50 10.73 38.53 1.46
N ASP A 51 11.57 37.54 1.77
CA ASP A 51 12.66 37.66 2.73
C ASP A 51 13.72 38.66 2.26
N VAL A 52 14.16 38.53 1.01
CA VAL A 52 15.10 39.51 0.41
C VAL A 52 14.47 40.90 0.30
N ALA A 53 13.18 40.99 -0.06
CA ALA A 53 12.47 42.27 -0.12
C ALA A 53 12.36 42.94 1.26
N LEU A 54 12.18 42.16 2.32
CA LEU A 54 12.17 42.69 3.68
C LEU A 54 13.54 43.19 4.12
N ASP A 55 14.59 42.41 3.85
CA ASP A 55 15.97 42.77 4.20
C ASP A 55 16.45 44.02 3.46
N THR A 56 16.08 44.15 2.18
CA THR A 56 16.37 45.34 1.37
C THR A 56 15.66 46.58 1.90
N VAL A 57 14.38 46.48 2.26
CA VAL A 57 13.64 47.61 2.87
C VAL A 57 14.22 47.99 4.23
N ASP A 58 14.60 47.01 5.06
CA ASP A 58 15.26 47.24 6.35
C ASP A 58 16.61 47.96 6.16
N SER A 59 17.41 47.51 5.20
CA SER A 59 18.68 48.15 4.81
C SER A 59 18.50 49.59 4.33
N ILE A 60 17.48 49.87 3.52
CA ILE A 60 17.16 51.23 3.06
C ILE A 60 16.78 52.11 4.26
N THR A 61 15.95 51.59 5.18
CA THR A 61 15.55 52.31 6.39
C THR A 61 16.77 52.61 7.26
N HIS A 62 17.68 51.66 7.39
CA HIS A 62 18.91 51.82 8.15
C HIS A 62 19.85 52.88 7.53
N GLN A 63 20.07 52.83 6.21
CA GLN A 63 20.90 53.84 5.53
C GLN A 63 20.28 55.24 5.62
N TYR A 64 18.96 55.33 5.50
CA TYR A 64 18.25 56.59 5.68
C TYR A 64 18.50 57.19 7.07
N SER A 65 18.46 56.36 8.13
CA SER A 65 18.75 56.80 9.50
C SER A 65 20.18 57.29 9.70
N LEU A 66 21.16 56.63 9.07
CA LEU A 66 22.57 57.04 9.14
C LEU A 66 22.83 58.36 8.40
N LEU A 67 22.15 58.58 7.27
CA LEU A 67 22.26 59.81 6.51
C LEU A 67 21.64 61.00 7.27
N ASP A 68 20.50 60.80 7.94
CA ASP A 68 19.88 61.82 8.79
C ASP A 68 20.79 62.22 9.96
N GLU A 69 21.50 61.26 10.55
CA GLU A 69 22.46 61.50 11.64
C GLU A 69 23.69 62.30 11.18
N HIS A 70 24.25 62.00 10.01
CA HIS A 70 25.47 62.66 9.49
C HIS A 70 25.19 64.00 8.81
N HIS A 71 23.99 64.21 8.28
CA HIS A 71 23.59 65.43 7.57
C HIS A 71 22.21 65.92 8.03
N PRO A 72 22.11 66.54 9.21
CA PRO A 72 20.84 67.00 9.75
C PRO A 72 20.21 68.04 8.82
N ALA A 73 18.98 67.77 8.40
CA ALA A 73 18.28 68.60 7.42
C ALA A 73 17.93 70.00 7.97
N PRO A 74 17.97 71.07 7.15
CA PRO A 74 17.63 72.43 7.60
C PRO A 74 16.18 72.53 8.11
N GLU A 75 16.00 73.31 9.18
CA GLU A 75 14.98 73.23 10.26
C GLU A 75 13.50 73.02 9.90
N THR A 76 13.06 73.18 8.66
CA THR A 76 11.61 73.18 8.37
C THR A 76 11.23 72.29 7.21
N ARG A 77 11.62 72.57 5.95
CA ARG A 77 11.01 71.88 4.79
C ARG A 77 11.35 70.41 4.57
N LEU A 78 12.52 69.94 4.99
CA LEU A 78 12.92 68.56 4.69
C LEU A 78 12.38 67.55 5.72
N ARG A 79 12.17 67.96 6.97
CA ARG A 79 11.78 67.05 8.07
C ARG A 79 10.45 66.33 7.86
N TRP A 80 9.46 66.95 7.23
CA TRP A 80 8.19 66.28 6.94
C TRP A 80 8.27 65.32 5.76
N GLN A 81 9.08 65.63 4.74
CA GLN A 81 9.33 64.70 3.62
C GLN A 81 10.05 63.46 4.12
N SER A 82 11.03 63.63 5.01
CA SER A 82 11.72 62.56 5.72
C SER A 82 10.77 61.63 6.46
N ARG A 83 9.87 62.19 7.26
CA ARG A 83 8.86 61.41 8.01
C ARG A 83 7.85 60.69 7.13
N ASP A 84 7.44 61.33 6.04
CA ASP A 84 6.51 60.71 5.08
C ASP A 84 7.16 59.50 4.40
N ILE A 85 8.43 59.62 3.99
CA ILE A 85 9.20 58.52 3.41
C ILE A 85 9.35 57.37 4.42
N GLU A 86 9.74 57.66 5.68
CA GLU A 86 9.82 56.63 6.73
C GLU A 86 8.48 55.91 6.95
N GLN A 87 7.38 56.65 6.96
CA GLN A 87 6.05 56.07 7.15
C GLN A 87 5.62 55.20 5.97
N GLN A 88 5.92 55.61 4.74
CA GLN A 88 5.69 54.81 3.53
C GLN A 88 6.53 53.53 3.54
N LEU A 89 7.81 53.64 3.93
CA LEU A 89 8.75 52.52 4.00
C LEU A 89 8.31 51.51 5.09
N TYR A 90 7.87 52.01 6.24
CA TYR A 90 7.30 51.20 7.31
C TYR A 90 6.02 50.48 6.86
N PHE A 91 5.13 51.17 6.14
CA PHE A 91 3.92 50.56 5.59
C PHE A 91 4.25 49.47 4.56
N ALA A 92 5.19 49.72 3.66
CA ALA A 92 5.66 48.74 2.68
C ALA A 92 6.25 47.50 3.37
N MET A 93 7.11 47.69 4.37
CA MET A 93 7.67 46.59 5.18
C MET A 93 6.57 45.79 5.88
N LYS A 94 5.56 46.45 6.47
CA LYS A 94 4.43 45.77 7.10
C LYS A 94 3.60 44.96 6.11
N SER A 95 3.36 45.49 4.91
CA SER A 95 2.66 44.80 3.83
C SER A 95 3.43 43.55 3.38
N LEU A 96 4.74 43.68 3.14
CA LEU A 96 5.62 42.56 2.79
C LEU A 96 5.64 41.48 3.89
N ARG A 97 5.73 41.86 5.17
CA ARG A 97 5.65 40.93 6.30
C ARG A 97 4.30 40.21 6.34
N SER A 98 3.20 40.92 6.11
CA SER A 98 1.87 40.30 6.07
C SER A 98 1.77 39.25 4.96
N THR A 99 2.21 39.59 3.76
CA THR A 99 2.20 38.66 2.62
C THR A 99 3.11 37.45 2.87
N LYS A 100 4.29 37.66 3.48
CA LYS A 100 5.19 36.57 3.87
C LYS A 100 4.53 35.59 4.84
N LEU A 101 3.86 36.11 5.87
CA LEU A 101 3.13 35.27 6.83
C LEU A 101 2.01 34.47 6.16
N ARG A 102 1.32 35.05 5.17
CA ARG A 102 0.33 34.33 4.35
C ARG A 102 0.97 33.21 3.53
N CYS A 103 2.14 33.46 2.91
CA CYS A 103 2.88 32.41 2.18
C CYS A 103 3.31 31.26 3.10
N ILE A 104 3.76 31.58 4.33
CA ILE A 104 4.12 30.55 5.32
C ILE A 104 2.90 29.69 5.68
N SER A 105 1.78 30.32 6.03
CA SER A 105 0.55 29.59 6.35
C SER A 105 0.04 28.76 5.16
N LEU A 106 0.13 29.28 3.94
CA LEU A 106 -0.25 28.56 2.74
C LEU A 106 0.67 27.35 2.48
N SER A 107 1.98 27.48 2.74
CA SER A 107 2.94 26.40 2.62
C SER A 107 2.64 25.25 3.60
N GLU A 108 2.35 25.58 4.86
CA GLU A 108 1.96 24.58 5.88
C GLU A 108 0.66 23.86 5.50
N ARG A 109 -0.35 24.62 5.05
CA ARG A 109 -1.60 24.04 4.56
C ARG A 109 -1.37 23.13 3.36
N LEU A 110 -0.57 23.59 2.39
CA LEU A 110 -0.27 22.79 1.22
C LEU A 110 0.40 21.48 1.61
N GLN A 111 1.39 21.53 2.51
CA GLN A 111 2.08 20.33 3.00
C GLN A 111 1.12 19.33 3.65
N ASN A 112 0.14 19.82 4.42
CA ASN A 112 -0.90 18.96 5.01
C ASN A 112 -1.76 18.30 3.92
N GLU A 113 -2.15 19.04 2.88
CA GLU A 113 -2.89 18.49 1.74
C GLU A 113 -2.05 17.46 0.95
N ILE A 114 -0.73 17.70 0.76
CA ILE A 114 0.19 16.72 0.14
C ILE A 114 0.20 15.42 0.95
N ASN A 115 0.37 15.53 2.26
CA ASN A 115 0.42 14.38 3.15
C ASN A 115 -0.91 13.60 3.14
N LEU A 116 -2.05 14.31 3.14
CA LEU A 116 -3.36 13.70 3.03
C LEU A 116 -3.51 12.95 1.70
N ALA A 117 -3.15 13.58 0.57
CA ALA A 117 -3.18 12.94 -0.74
C ALA A 117 -2.32 11.68 -0.80
N PHE A 118 -1.11 11.69 -0.21
CA PHE A 118 -0.27 10.49 -0.11
C PHE A 118 -0.92 9.39 0.73
N ASN A 119 -1.51 9.73 1.87
CA ASN A 119 -2.18 8.75 2.73
C ASN A 119 -3.37 8.10 2.01
N ILE A 120 -4.14 8.87 1.25
CA ILE A 120 -5.27 8.37 0.46
C ILE A 120 -4.78 7.39 -0.63
N VAL A 121 -3.74 7.76 -1.37
CA VAL A 121 -3.17 6.89 -2.42
C VAL A 121 -2.57 5.63 -1.80
N ALA A 122 -1.84 5.74 -0.69
CA ALA A 122 -1.28 4.59 0.01
C ALA A 122 -2.38 3.66 0.55
N GLN A 123 -3.48 4.21 1.07
CA GLN A 123 -4.64 3.41 1.49
C GLN A 123 -5.23 2.64 0.31
N ARG A 124 -5.42 3.30 -0.84
CA ARG A 124 -5.92 2.67 -2.07
C ARG A 124 -5.00 1.54 -2.54
N ASP A 125 -3.69 1.77 -2.58
CA ASP A 125 -2.71 0.77 -2.99
C ASP A 125 -2.70 -0.44 -2.03
N ASN A 126 -2.87 -0.19 -0.73
CA ASN A 126 -3.02 -1.26 0.26
C ASN A 126 -4.31 -2.07 0.04
N GLU A 127 -5.43 -1.42 -0.25
CA GLU A 127 -6.69 -2.11 -0.55
C GLU A 127 -6.58 -2.97 -1.80
N VAL A 128 -5.98 -2.43 -2.89
CA VAL A 128 -5.72 -3.20 -4.11
C VAL A 128 -4.78 -4.37 -3.82
N SER A 129 -3.71 -4.17 -3.05
CA SER A 129 -2.79 -5.23 -2.64
C SER A 129 -3.48 -6.32 -1.83
N ILE A 130 -4.38 -5.96 -0.90
CA ILE A 130 -5.19 -6.91 -0.12
C ILE A 130 -6.12 -7.70 -1.04
N GLN A 131 -6.76 -7.05 -2.01
CA GLN A 131 -7.62 -7.73 -2.99
C GLN A 131 -6.79 -8.70 -3.84
N MET A 132 -5.64 -8.27 -4.36
CA MET A 132 -4.71 -9.12 -5.12
C MET A 132 -4.22 -10.31 -4.28
N ALA A 133 -3.90 -10.10 -3.00
CA ALA A 133 -3.50 -11.16 -2.09
C ALA A 133 -4.66 -12.16 -1.88
N LYS A 134 -5.89 -11.67 -1.71
CA LYS A 134 -7.07 -12.52 -1.58
C LYS A 134 -7.29 -13.37 -2.85
N HIS A 135 -7.23 -12.76 -4.03
CA HIS A 135 -7.30 -13.48 -5.30
C HIS A 135 -6.17 -14.50 -5.43
N SER A 136 -4.94 -14.14 -5.05
CA SER A 136 -3.80 -15.05 -5.04
C SER A 136 -3.98 -16.23 -4.08
N LEU A 137 -4.64 -16.05 -2.93
CA LEU A 137 -4.97 -17.14 -2.01
C LEU A 137 -6.00 -18.09 -2.62
N THR A 138 -7.02 -17.56 -3.30
CA THR A 138 -7.99 -18.38 -4.03
C THR A 138 -7.31 -19.15 -5.17
N ASP A 139 -6.47 -18.49 -5.96
CA ASP A 139 -5.67 -19.11 -7.01
C ASP A 139 -4.73 -20.18 -6.46
N ASN A 140 -4.16 -19.98 -5.27
CA ASN A 140 -3.34 -20.99 -4.59
C ASN A 140 -4.14 -22.26 -4.25
N THR A 141 -5.39 -22.11 -3.80
CA THR A 141 -6.29 -23.25 -3.58
C THR A 141 -6.60 -23.96 -4.90
N MET A 142 -6.86 -23.23 -5.99
CA MET A 142 -7.08 -23.82 -7.31
C MET A 142 -5.84 -24.59 -7.80
N MET A 143 -4.65 -24.02 -7.62
CA MET A 143 -3.38 -24.67 -7.97
C MET A 143 -3.16 -25.97 -7.18
N LYS A 144 -3.49 -25.96 -5.88
CA LYS A 144 -3.44 -27.17 -5.04
C LYS A 144 -4.39 -28.25 -5.56
N THR A 145 -5.62 -27.90 -5.95
CA THR A 145 -6.59 -28.85 -6.48
C THR A 145 -6.08 -29.51 -7.77
N VAL A 146 -5.56 -28.73 -8.72
CA VAL A 146 -4.99 -29.28 -9.96
C VAL A 146 -3.81 -30.22 -9.66
N ALA A 147 -2.93 -29.84 -8.74
CA ALA A 147 -1.82 -30.69 -8.33
C ALA A 147 -2.28 -32.03 -7.73
N ILE A 148 -3.34 -32.01 -6.90
CA ILE A 148 -3.93 -33.23 -6.32
C ILE A 148 -4.52 -34.11 -7.42
N VAL A 149 -5.27 -33.54 -8.37
CA VAL A 149 -5.84 -34.30 -9.50
C VAL A 149 -4.74 -34.97 -10.32
N SER A 150 -3.67 -34.25 -10.65
CA SER A 150 -2.51 -34.81 -11.34
C SER A 150 -1.82 -35.93 -10.56
N LEU A 151 -1.67 -35.77 -9.24
CA LEU A 151 -1.07 -36.78 -8.37
C LEU A 151 -1.88 -38.09 -8.34
N VAL A 152 -3.20 -38.01 -8.46
CA VAL A 152 -4.08 -39.19 -8.54
C VAL A 152 -4.02 -39.84 -9.92
N TYR A 153 -3.97 -39.05 -10.98
CA TYR A 153 -4.03 -39.55 -12.37
C TYR A 153 -2.72 -40.19 -12.83
N LEU A 154 -1.58 -39.68 -12.36
CA LEU A 154 -0.24 -40.11 -12.77
C LEU A 154 0.06 -41.60 -12.45
N PRO A 155 -0.18 -42.13 -11.24
CA PRO A 155 -0.01 -43.55 -10.95
C PRO A 155 -1.01 -44.44 -11.70
N GLY A 156 -2.27 -44.01 -11.82
CA GLY A 156 -3.29 -44.75 -12.57
C GLY A 156 -2.94 -44.89 -14.06
N THR A 157 -2.42 -43.83 -14.67
CA THR A 157 -1.99 -43.83 -16.07
C THR A 157 -0.75 -44.70 -16.27
N PHE A 158 0.22 -44.65 -15.35
CA PHE A 158 1.43 -45.49 -15.41
C PHE A 158 1.10 -46.99 -15.33
N VAL A 159 0.22 -47.38 -14.40
CA VAL A 159 -0.24 -48.77 -14.30
C VAL A 159 -1.05 -49.16 -15.54
N SER A 160 -1.94 -48.31 -16.03
CA SER A 160 -2.68 -48.55 -17.28
C SER A 160 -1.76 -48.81 -18.48
N GLY A 161 -0.68 -48.04 -18.61
CA GLY A 161 0.32 -48.24 -19.67
C GLY A 161 1.07 -49.57 -19.57
N ILE A 162 1.58 -49.93 -18.38
CA ILE A 162 2.31 -51.19 -18.17
C ILE A 162 1.42 -52.41 -18.44
N PHE A 163 0.19 -52.38 -17.93
CA PHE A 163 -0.75 -53.48 -18.07
C PHE A 163 -1.41 -53.51 -19.45
N GLY A 164 -1.64 -52.37 -20.10
CA GLY A 164 -2.14 -52.31 -21.48
C GLY A 164 -1.19 -52.93 -22.50
N MET A 165 0.12 -52.95 -22.22
CA MET A 165 1.13 -53.61 -23.05
C MET A 165 1.36 -55.10 -22.72
N ASN A 166 1.04 -55.57 -21.50
CA ASN A 166 1.34 -56.93 -21.05
C ASN A 166 0.11 -57.85 -20.87
N PHE A 167 -1.12 -57.32 -20.86
CA PHE A 167 -2.32 -58.12 -20.54
C PHE A 167 -3.03 -58.71 -21.77
N PHE A 168 -2.66 -58.29 -22.98
CA PHE A 168 -3.14 -58.90 -24.23
C PHE A 168 -2.11 -59.88 -24.77
N ASP A 169 -2.01 -61.05 -24.14
CA ASP A 169 -1.30 -62.17 -24.76
C ASP A 169 -2.27 -62.88 -25.72
N PHE A 170 -2.15 -62.59 -27.01
CA PHE A 170 -2.76 -63.39 -28.07
C PHE A 170 -1.85 -64.59 -28.35
N ASP A 171 -1.55 -65.41 -27.35
CA ASP A 171 -0.85 -66.65 -27.63
C ASP A 171 -1.86 -67.67 -28.14
N GLY A 172 -1.92 -67.75 -29.47
CA GLY A 172 -2.79 -68.66 -30.19
C GLY A 172 -2.38 -70.10 -29.96
N LEU A 173 -3.35 -70.95 -29.61
CA LEU A 173 -3.56 -72.32 -30.13
C LEU A 173 -4.60 -73.05 -29.27
N SER A 174 -5.88 -72.70 -29.40
CA SER A 174 -7.04 -73.62 -29.37
C SER A 174 -8.35 -72.85 -29.14
N ASP A 175 -8.96 -72.44 -30.23
CA ASP A 175 -10.34 -72.77 -30.59
C ASP A 175 -11.46 -72.67 -29.54
N LYS A 176 -11.47 -71.64 -28.69
CA LYS A 176 -12.72 -71.12 -28.09
C LYS A 176 -12.69 -69.60 -28.00
N ALA A 177 -13.61 -68.97 -28.74
CA ALA A 177 -13.91 -67.54 -28.73
C ALA A 177 -14.44 -67.08 -27.36
N GLY A 178 -13.54 -66.93 -26.40
CA GLY A 178 -13.80 -66.26 -25.14
C GLY A 178 -12.65 -65.31 -24.87
N MET A 179 -12.94 -64.01 -24.79
CA MET A 179 -12.03 -63.04 -24.18
C MET A 179 -11.69 -63.54 -22.76
N SER A 180 -10.56 -64.23 -22.63
CA SER A 180 -10.11 -64.79 -21.36
C SER A 180 -9.47 -63.68 -20.54
N VAL A 181 -10.27 -63.02 -19.71
CA VAL A 181 -9.78 -62.11 -18.68
C VAL A 181 -8.97 -62.95 -17.69
N SER A 182 -7.64 -62.75 -17.68
CA SER A 182 -6.75 -63.47 -16.76
C SER A 182 -7.18 -63.27 -15.30
N ARG A 183 -7.17 -64.37 -14.53
CA ARG A 183 -7.61 -64.47 -13.12
C ARG A 183 -6.80 -63.59 -12.15
N HIS A 184 -5.79 -62.87 -12.64
CA HIS A 184 -4.89 -61.98 -11.90
C HIS A 184 -5.32 -60.49 -11.92
N PHE A 185 -6.54 -60.18 -12.37
CA PHE A 185 -7.10 -58.82 -12.34
C PHE A 185 -7.05 -58.16 -10.94
N TRP A 186 -6.99 -58.96 -9.87
CA TRP A 186 -6.85 -58.45 -8.50
C TRP A 186 -5.47 -57.79 -8.24
N VAL A 187 -4.41 -58.23 -8.92
CA VAL A 187 -3.04 -57.68 -8.78
C VAL A 187 -2.97 -56.24 -9.31
N TYR A 188 -3.75 -55.91 -10.36
CA TYR A 188 -3.88 -54.54 -10.87
C TYR A 188 -4.38 -53.58 -9.79
N TRP A 189 -5.39 -53.97 -9.02
CA TRP A 189 -5.96 -53.15 -7.94
C TRP A 189 -4.96 -52.97 -6.79
N ILE A 190 -4.22 -54.01 -6.41
CA ILE A 190 -3.21 -53.92 -5.35
C ILE A 190 -2.10 -52.94 -5.71
N ILE A 191 -1.53 -53.06 -6.90
CA ILE A 191 -0.40 -52.22 -7.34
C ILE A 191 -0.87 -50.77 -7.52
N THR A 192 -2.04 -50.56 -8.11
CA THR A 192 -2.60 -49.22 -8.30
C THR A 192 -2.86 -48.52 -6.97
N ILE A 193 -3.55 -49.20 -6.03
CA ILE A 193 -3.86 -48.65 -4.71
C ILE A 193 -2.57 -48.38 -3.93
N GLY A 194 -1.63 -49.32 -3.92
CA GLY A 194 -0.34 -49.17 -3.24
C GLY A 194 0.47 -48.00 -3.77
N LEU A 195 0.51 -47.82 -5.10
CA LEU A 195 1.24 -46.72 -5.74
C LEU A 195 0.59 -45.37 -5.44
N THR A 196 -0.75 -45.27 -5.47
CA THR A 196 -1.48 -44.05 -5.06
C THR A 196 -1.25 -43.70 -3.58
N LEU A 197 -1.26 -44.70 -2.68
CA LEU A 197 -0.98 -44.50 -1.26
C LEU A 197 0.45 -44.00 -1.04
N ALA A 198 1.42 -44.57 -1.76
CA ALA A 198 2.82 -44.14 -1.70
C ALA A 198 3.01 -42.70 -2.20
N THR A 199 2.36 -42.31 -3.31
CA THR A 199 2.43 -40.93 -3.84
C THR A 199 1.80 -39.92 -2.87
N ILE A 200 0.64 -40.25 -2.29
CA ILE A 200 -0.01 -39.41 -1.26
C ILE A 200 0.84 -39.33 0.01
N MET A 201 1.44 -40.44 0.47
CA MET A 201 2.34 -40.47 1.63
C MET A 201 3.56 -39.58 1.43
N ILE A 202 4.22 -39.67 0.27
CA ILE A 202 5.37 -38.82 -0.07
C ILE A 202 4.97 -37.34 -0.10
N TRP A 203 3.81 -37.02 -0.67
CA TRP A 203 3.29 -35.65 -0.73
C TRP A 203 2.98 -35.10 0.67
N LEU A 204 2.29 -35.87 1.52
CA LEU A 204 1.98 -35.47 2.90
C LEU A 204 3.24 -35.27 3.75
N LEU A 205 4.23 -36.15 3.62
CA LEU A 205 5.51 -36.02 4.32
C LEU A 205 6.29 -34.76 3.86
N TRP A 206 6.21 -34.42 2.58
CA TRP A 206 6.90 -33.23 2.04
C TRP A 206 6.18 -31.93 2.39
N PHE A 207 4.85 -31.91 2.36
CA PHE A 207 4.03 -30.76 2.71
C PHE A 207 4.03 -30.48 4.22
N ASN A 208 3.82 -31.50 5.05
CA ASN A 208 3.83 -31.36 6.52
C ASN A 208 5.25 -31.29 7.10
N GLY A 209 6.28 -31.74 6.38
CA GLY A 209 7.67 -31.72 6.86
C GLY A 209 8.20 -30.32 7.17
N LYS A 210 7.68 -29.26 6.53
CA LYS A 210 8.06 -27.86 6.81
C LYS A 210 7.41 -27.32 8.09
N ASP A 211 6.15 -27.65 8.36
CA ASP A 211 5.44 -27.22 9.57
C ASP A 211 5.84 -28.05 10.80
N ILE A 212 6.09 -29.35 10.64
CA ILE A 212 6.63 -30.22 11.70
C ILE A 212 8.02 -29.75 12.13
N LYS A 213 8.88 -29.30 11.21
CA LYS A 213 10.19 -28.70 11.55
C LYS A 213 10.06 -27.40 12.35
N ARG A 214 9.05 -26.56 12.10
CA ARG A 214 8.81 -25.34 12.92
C ARG A 214 8.31 -25.69 14.33
N VAL A 215 7.46 -26.70 14.47
CA VAL A 215 6.93 -27.13 15.78
C VAL A 215 8.02 -27.84 16.61
N LEU A 216 8.83 -28.70 15.98
CA LEU A 216 9.96 -29.36 16.63
C LEU A 216 11.10 -28.37 16.96
N GLY A 217 11.33 -27.38 16.10
CA GLY A 217 12.30 -26.29 16.35
C GLY A 217 11.93 -25.41 17.54
N LYS A 218 10.63 -25.13 17.75
CA LYS A 218 10.15 -24.40 18.93
C LYS A 218 10.27 -25.20 20.24
N ARG A 219 10.14 -26.54 20.21
CA ARG A 219 10.38 -27.39 21.40
C ARG A 219 11.86 -27.43 21.80
N LYS A 220 12.79 -27.44 20.83
CA LYS A 220 14.24 -27.48 21.13
C LYS A 220 14.77 -26.17 21.75
N ARG A 221 14.18 -25.01 21.41
CA ARG A 221 14.55 -23.72 22.04
C ARG A 221 14.00 -23.51 23.46
N ARG A 222 12.83 -24.06 23.80
CA ARG A 222 12.28 -24.00 25.17
C ARG A 222 13.00 -24.88 26.19
N GLY A 223 13.75 -25.90 25.74
CA GLY A 223 14.55 -26.75 26.62
C GLY A 223 15.86 -26.11 27.10
N GLN A 224 16.41 -25.13 26.38
CA GLN A 224 17.70 -24.50 26.73
C GLN A 224 17.58 -23.28 27.65
N THR A 225 16.38 -22.76 27.90
CA THR A 225 16.18 -21.57 28.77
C THR A 225 15.85 -21.94 30.23
N ASN A 226 15.69 -23.24 30.53
CA ASN A 226 15.37 -23.73 31.88
C ASN A 226 16.58 -24.38 32.60
N GLU A 227 17.78 -24.32 32.02
CA GLU A 227 19.01 -24.86 32.62
C GLU A 227 20.13 -23.81 32.75
N GLY A 228 19.78 -22.52 32.80
CA GLY A 228 20.69 -21.40 33.05
C GLY A 228 20.43 -20.74 34.39
#